data_AF-A0A2N5KBA6-F1
#
_entry.id   AF-A0A2N5KBA6-F1
#
_cell.length_a   1.000
_cell.length_b   1.000
_cell.length_c   1.000
_cell.angle_alpha   90.00
_cell.angle_beta   90.00
_cell.angle_gamma   90.00
#
_symmetry.space_group_name_H-M   'P 1'
#
loop_
_entity.id
_entity.type
_entity.pdbx_description
1 polymer ?
#
loop_
_entity_poly.entity_id
_entity_poly.type
_entity_poly.pdbx_seq_one_letter_code
_entity_poly.pdbx_strand_id
1 'polypeptide(L)'
;MISSHQPTIFDNSILAAVSSKDDGNMKFRVAGSTEDDSSIISNRAAFLSQIGIEMDDSVLVQITYDRDDYVRMRAVTNTDKGAGMYEPNSTEPADALATRSKGVALFLPLADCVGAIIHDPVKDVIMVSHLGRHSTVQGGAKTNIEFLQT
;
A
#
# COMPACT_ATOMS: atom_id res chain seq x y z
N MET A 1 7.79 -11.92 1.59
CA MET A 1 8.85 -11.63 2.57
C MET A 1 8.95 -12.78 3.56
N ILE A 2 10.01 -12.87 4.37
CA ILE A 2 10.02 -13.77 5.53
C ILE A 2 9.64 -12.97 6.78
N SER A 3 8.89 -13.56 7.70
CA SER A 3 8.25 -12.86 8.82
C SER A 3 9.25 -12.13 9.73
N SER A 4 10.51 -12.56 9.76
CA SER A 4 11.60 -11.93 10.52
C SER A 4 12.12 -10.62 9.93
N HIS A 5 11.77 -10.25 8.70
CA HIS A 5 12.28 -9.04 8.04
C HIS A 5 11.27 -7.89 8.13
N GLN A 6 11.04 -7.39 9.34
CA GLN A 6 10.15 -6.25 9.58
C GLN A 6 10.92 -4.91 9.50
N PRO A 7 10.29 -3.81 9.05
CA PRO A 7 10.90 -2.48 9.09
C PRO A 7 11.13 -2.02 10.54
N THR A 8 12.38 -1.72 10.91
CA THR A 8 12.74 -1.24 12.27
C THR A 8 13.33 0.17 12.30
N ILE A 9 13.31 0.88 11.17
CA ILE A 9 13.93 2.20 11.04
C ILE A 9 13.03 3.34 11.55
N PHE A 10 11.74 3.09 11.71
CA PHE A 10 10.77 4.09 12.16
C PHE A 10 10.72 4.19 13.68
N ASP A 11 10.39 5.38 14.19
CA ASP A 11 10.10 5.57 15.61
C ASP A 11 8.69 5.04 15.97
N ASN A 12 8.32 5.16 17.25
CA ASN A 12 7.06 4.64 17.78
C ASN A 12 5.81 5.36 17.25
N SER A 13 5.95 6.43 16.45
CA SER A 13 4.81 7.13 15.86
C SER A 13 4.28 6.47 14.58
N ILE A 14 5.08 5.57 13.98
CA ILE A 14 4.74 4.87 12.75
C ILE A 14 4.73 3.36 13.01
N LEU A 15 3.58 2.74 12.72
CA LEU A 15 3.47 1.30 12.62
C LEU A 15 3.74 0.88 11.17
N ALA A 16 4.77 0.07 10.96
CA ALA A 16 5.11 -0.49 9.65
C ALA A 16 5.30 -2.00 9.77
N ALA A 17 4.69 -2.75 8.85
CA ALA A 17 4.78 -4.20 8.82
C ALA A 17 4.76 -4.72 7.38
N VAL A 18 5.35 -5.89 7.17
CA VAL A 18 5.29 -6.61 5.90
C VAL A 18 4.77 -8.02 6.13
N SER A 19 3.83 -8.46 5.29
CA SER A 19 3.32 -9.82 5.32
C SER A 19 4.32 -10.82 4.73
N SER A 20 4.14 -12.07 5.11
CA SER A 20 4.91 -13.22 4.65
C SER A 20 4.13 -14.03 3.62
N LYS A 21 4.76 -15.08 3.09
CA LYS A 21 4.06 -16.04 2.23
C LYS A 21 2.95 -16.79 2.99
N ASP A 22 3.12 -17.01 4.28
CA ASP A 22 2.20 -17.78 5.10
C ASP A 22 0.89 -17.03 5.38
N ASP A 23 0.89 -15.70 5.21
CA ASP A 23 -0.31 -14.85 5.33
C ASP A 23 -1.21 -14.90 4.07
N GLY A 24 -0.78 -15.60 3.02
CA GLY A 24 -1.57 -15.82 1.81
C GLY A 24 -1.60 -14.64 0.83
N ASN A 25 -2.31 -14.83 -0.28
CA ASN A 25 -2.50 -13.80 -1.31
C ASN A 25 -3.47 -12.72 -0.80
N MET A 26 -3.09 -11.45 -0.97
CA MET A 26 -3.89 -10.28 -0.56
C MET A 26 -4.17 -9.31 -1.73
N LYS A 27 -3.82 -9.69 -2.97
CA LYS A 27 -4.15 -8.92 -4.16
C LYS A 27 -5.36 -9.53 -4.86
N PHE A 28 -6.41 -8.72 -5.06
CA PHE A 28 -7.53 -9.09 -5.90
C PHE A 28 -7.05 -9.50 -7.29
N ARG A 29 -7.77 -10.44 -7.87
CA ARG A 29 -7.29 -11.14 -9.05
C ARG A 29 -7.57 -10.36 -10.32
N VAL A 30 -6.65 -10.55 -11.26
CA VAL A 30 -6.85 -10.19 -12.66
C VAL A 30 -7.42 -11.42 -13.37
N ALA A 31 -8.15 -11.22 -14.48
CA ALA A 31 -8.86 -12.27 -15.21
C ALA A 31 -8.05 -13.58 -15.39
N GLY A 32 -8.69 -14.72 -15.11
CA GLY A 32 -8.12 -16.07 -15.30
C GLY A 32 -7.67 -16.81 -14.02
N SER A 33 -7.95 -16.27 -12.84
CA SER A 33 -7.52 -16.84 -11.56
C SER A 33 -8.63 -17.64 -10.84
N THR A 34 -8.29 -18.70 -10.07
CA THR A 34 -9.26 -19.62 -9.38
C THR A 34 -9.58 -19.49 -7.85
N GLU A 35 -8.69 -19.03 -6.95
CA GLU A 35 -9.07 -18.48 -5.61
C GLU A 35 -10.23 -17.47 -5.63
N ASP A 36 -11.01 -17.57 -4.57
CA ASP A 36 -12.15 -16.74 -4.25
C ASP A 36 -11.72 -15.41 -3.59
N ASP A 37 -12.37 -14.30 -3.96
CA ASP A 37 -12.14 -12.99 -3.38
C ASP A 37 -12.40 -12.99 -1.85
N SER A 38 -13.26 -13.88 -1.35
CA SER A 38 -13.49 -14.05 0.09
C SER A 38 -12.22 -14.44 0.85
N SER A 39 -11.34 -15.26 0.23
CA SER A 39 -10.07 -15.68 0.82
C SER A 39 -9.09 -14.52 0.90
N ILE A 40 -9.10 -13.62 -0.09
CA ILE A 40 -8.26 -12.42 -0.15
C ILE A 40 -8.65 -11.45 0.95
N ILE A 41 -9.95 -11.20 1.10
CA ILE A 41 -10.50 -10.34 2.17
C ILE A 41 -10.15 -10.94 3.54
N SER A 42 -10.29 -12.25 3.70
CA SER A 42 -9.93 -12.95 4.95
C SER A 42 -8.44 -12.86 5.27
N ASN A 43 -7.57 -13.02 4.28
CA ASN A 43 -6.12 -12.89 4.46
C ASN A 43 -5.71 -11.47 4.87
N ARG A 44 -6.29 -10.44 4.22
CA ARG A 44 -6.07 -9.04 4.59
C ARG A 44 -6.47 -8.79 6.04
N ALA A 45 -7.68 -9.18 6.42
CA ALA A 45 -8.19 -9.01 7.77
C ALA A 45 -7.31 -9.73 8.81
N ALA A 46 -6.89 -10.97 8.52
CA ALA A 46 -6.04 -11.75 9.41
C ALA A 46 -4.67 -11.09 9.63
N PHE A 47 -4.00 -10.65 8.56
CA PHE A 47 -2.70 -9.99 8.67
C PHE A 47 -2.79 -8.64 9.38
N LEU A 48 -3.77 -7.81 9.03
CA LEU A 48 -3.96 -6.50 9.66
C LEU A 48 -4.28 -6.64 11.16
N SER A 49 -5.14 -7.59 11.52
CA SER A 49 -5.49 -7.85 12.93
C SER A 49 -4.28 -8.28 13.76
N GLN A 50 -3.36 -9.09 13.20
CA GLN A 50 -2.13 -9.50 13.90
C GLN A 50 -1.24 -8.31 14.31
N ILE A 51 -1.29 -7.21 13.56
CA ILE A 51 -0.53 -6.00 13.82
C ILE A 51 -1.37 -4.89 14.47
N GLY A 52 -2.61 -5.19 14.88
CA GLY A 52 -3.49 -4.25 15.56
C GLY A 52 -4.06 -3.15 14.66
N ILE A 53 -4.20 -3.42 13.36
CA ILE A 53 -4.85 -2.53 12.39
C ILE A 53 -6.19 -3.13 11.98
N GLU A 54 -7.23 -2.30 11.97
CA GLU A 54 -8.53 -2.68 11.42
C GLU A 54 -8.55 -2.50 9.90
N MET A 55 -9.26 -3.38 9.20
CA MET A 55 -9.34 -3.31 7.74
C MET A 55 -10.08 -2.04 7.27
N ASP A 56 -11.05 -1.57 8.05
CA ASP A 56 -11.76 -0.31 7.82
C ASP A 56 -10.87 0.92 7.99
N ASP A 57 -9.77 0.82 8.74
CA ASP A 57 -8.81 1.92 8.88
C ASP A 57 -7.75 1.93 7.77
N SER A 58 -7.84 1.01 6.79
CA SER A 58 -6.85 0.82 5.74
C SER A 58 -7.31 1.32 4.37
N VAL A 59 -6.36 1.73 3.53
CA VAL A 59 -6.59 2.20 2.16
C VAL A 59 -5.67 1.47 1.20
N LEU A 60 -6.25 0.82 0.18
CA LEU A 60 -5.51 0.03 -0.80
C LEU A 60 -4.82 0.91 -1.86
N VAL A 61 -3.53 0.66 -2.11
CA VAL A 61 -2.85 1.16 -3.32
C VAL A 61 -3.31 0.32 -4.53
N GLN A 62 -4.12 0.91 -5.41
CA GLN A 62 -4.62 0.26 -6.62
C GLN A 62 -3.63 0.38 -7.79
N ILE A 63 -2.75 -0.59 -7.95
CA ILE A 63 -1.77 -0.62 -9.05
C ILE A 63 -2.37 -1.25 -10.30
N THR A 64 -2.28 -0.56 -11.44
CA THR A 64 -2.64 -1.09 -12.77
C THR A 64 -1.48 -0.94 -13.75
N TYR A 65 -1.48 -1.75 -14.83
CA TYR A 65 -0.44 -1.75 -15.88
C TYR A 65 -1.01 -1.52 -17.28
N ASP A 66 -2.19 -0.91 -17.35
CA ASP A 66 -2.96 -0.60 -18.56
C ASP A 66 -2.81 0.87 -19.01
N ARG A 67 -1.76 1.54 -18.52
CA ARG A 67 -1.47 2.97 -18.71
C ARG A 67 0.00 3.20 -19.03
N ASP A 68 0.34 4.42 -19.44
CA ASP A 68 1.72 4.79 -19.81
C ASP A 68 2.43 5.64 -18.76
N ASP A 69 1.68 6.24 -17.83
CA ASP A 69 2.22 6.91 -16.66
C ASP A 69 2.28 5.90 -15.49
N TYR A 70 3.37 5.83 -14.74
CA TYR A 70 3.56 4.87 -13.62
C TYR A 70 4.09 5.57 -12.37
N VAL A 71 3.69 6.83 -12.23
CA VAL A 71 4.07 7.76 -11.17
C VAL A 71 2.85 8.56 -10.70
N ARG A 72 1.68 7.91 -10.53
CA ARG A 72 0.48 8.54 -9.94
C ARG A 72 0.52 8.43 -8.43
N MET A 73 0.58 9.56 -7.75
CA MET A 73 0.44 9.63 -6.28
C MET A 73 -0.93 10.21 -5.93
N ARG A 74 -1.53 9.69 -4.87
CA ARG A 74 -2.75 10.27 -4.29
C ARG A 74 -2.56 10.55 -2.81
N ALA A 75 -3.02 11.72 -2.37
CA ALA A 75 -3.19 12.01 -0.96
C ALA A 75 -4.53 11.43 -0.51
N VAL A 76 -4.52 10.71 0.62
CA VAL A 76 -5.72 10.11 1.23
C VAL A 76 -5.87 10.59 2.66
N THR A 77 -7.10 10.60 3.16
CA THR A 77 -7.44 11.08 4.50
C THR A 77 -8.35 10.07 5.20
N ASN A 78 -8.84 10.43 6.39
CA ASN A 78 -9.83 9.64 7.12
C ASN A 78 -11.11 9.32 6.32
N THR A 79 -11.44 10.10 5.28
CA THR A 79 -12.62 9.84 4.44
C THR A 79 -12.43 8.69 3.46
N ASP A 80 -11.19 8.27 3.21
CA ASP A 80 -10.85 7.21 2.26
C ASP A 80 -10.69 5.84 2.93
N LYS A 81 -10.92 5.77 4.24
CA LYS A 81 -10.88 4.56 5.06
C LYS A 81 -11.74 3.44 4.47
N GLY A 82 -11.17 2.24 4.36
CA GLY A 82 -11.77 1.05 3.76
C GLY A 82 -11.71 0.99 2.23
N ALA A 83 -11.27 2.05 1.55
CA ALA A 83 -11.32 2.12 0.09
C ALA A 83 -10.41 1.06 -0.56
N GLY A 84 -11.01 0.24 -1.44
CA GLY A 84 -10.34 -0.86 -2.15
C GLY A 84 -10.09 -2.11 -1.32
N MET A 85 -10.43 -2.10 -0.02
CA MET A 85 -10.13 -3.22 0.87
C MET A 85 -11.09 -4.40 0.68
N TYR A 86 -12.31 -4.15 0.23
CA TYR A 86 -13.39 -5.15 0.14
C TYR A 86 -13.76 -5.56 -1.28
N GLU A 87 -13.51 -4.69 -2.27
CA GLU A 87 -13.98 -4.90 -3.64
C GLU A 87 -12.86 -4.61 -4.65
N PRO A 88 -12.76 -5.41 -5.73
CA PRO A 88 -11.77 -5.20 -6.77
C PRO A 88 -12.07 -3.91 -7.55
N ASN A 89 -11.02 -3.15 -7.88
CA ASN A 89 -11.10 -1.95 -8.74
C ASN A 89 -12.08 -0.88 -8.24
N SER A 90 -12.34 -0.81 -6.93
CA SER A 90 -13.28 0.15 -6.34
C SER A 90 -12.66 1.53 -6.06
N THR A 91 -11.40 1.75 -6.48
CA THR A 91 -10.66 2.99 -6.24
C THR A 91 -9.84 3.39 -7.47
N GLU A 92 -9.55 4.69 -7.57
CA GLU A 92 -8.73 5.21 -8.67
C GLU A 92 -7.29 4.66 -8.64
N PRO A 93 -6.74 4.25 -9.80
CA PRO A 93 -5.38 3.75 -9.90
C PRO A 93 -4.32 4.72 -9.36
N ALA A 94 -3.37 4.18 -8.60
CA ALA A 94 -2.22 4.90 -8.05
C ALA A 94 -1.00 3.98 -7.90
N ASP A 95 0.18 4.58 -8.03
CA ASP A 95 1.47 3.96 -7.77
C ASP A 95 1.99 4.28 -6.36
N ALA A 96 1.45 5.31 -5.71
CA ALA A 96 1.68 5.60 -4.30
C ALA A 96 0.47 6.25 -3.65
N LEU A 97 0.30 5.98 -2.36
CA LEU A 97 -0.61 6.73 -1.50
C LEU A 97 0.19 7.44 -0.42
N ALA A 98 -0.24 8.63 -0.03
CA ALA A 98 0.31 9.36 1.10
C ALA A 98 -0.78 9.91 2.00
N THR A 99 -0.49 10.04 3.29
CA THR A 99 -1.44 10.64 4.25
C THR A 99 -0.73 11.38 5.37
N ARG A 100 -1.39 12.44 5.85
CA ARG A 100 -1.09 13.13 7.12
C ARG A 100 -2.09 12.75 8.22
N SER A 101 -3.11 11.97 7.88
CA SER A 101 -4.15 11.58 8.83
C SER A 101 -3.65 10.42 9.70
N LYS A 102 -3.73 10.60 11.02
CA LYS A 102 -3.45 9.53 11.98
C LYS A 102 -4.54 8.46 11.94
N GLY A 103 -4.16 7.22 12.20
CA GLY A 103 -5.09 6.09 12.17
C GLY A 103 -5.57 5.73 10.77
N VAL A 104 -4.85 6.12 9.71
CA VAL A 104 -5.07 5.68 8.33
C VAL A 104 -3.89 4.81 7.92
N ALA A 105 -4.13 3.52 7.69
CA ALA A 105 -3.12 2.58 7.23
C ALA A 105 -3.08 2.54 5.69
N LEU A 106 -1.89 2.56 5.11
CA LEU A 106 -1.69 2.45 3.67
C LEU A 106 -1.30 1.02 3.32
N PHE A 107 -2.07 0.37 2.44
CA PHE A 107 -1.93 -1.05 2.15
C PHE A 107 -1.46 -1.28 0.71
N LEU A 108 -0.27 -1.89 0.56
CA LEU A 108 0.35 -2.14 -0.74
C LEU A 108 0.60 -3.64 -0.97
N PRO A 109 -0.19 -4.31 -1.84
CA PRO A 109 0.16 -5.62 -2.34
C PRO A 109 1.40 -5.54 -3.25
N LEU A 110 2.36 -6.43 -3.03
CA LEU A 110 3.65 -6.41 -3.72
C LEU A 110 4.12 -7.83 -4.06
N ALA A 111 4.64 -8.01 -5.27
CA ALA A 111 5.34 -9.21 -5.70
C ALA A 111 6.47 -8.81 -6.65
N ASP A 112 7.71 -9.15 -6.30
CA ASP A 112 8.97 -8.87 -7.02
C ASP A 112 9.37 -7.40 -7.22
N CYS A 113 8.41 -6.48 -7.29
CA CYS A 113 8.68 -5.04 -7.39
C CYS A 113 9.25 -4.48 -6.08
N VAL A 114 9.92 -3.33 -6.16
CA VAL A 114 10.36 -2.60 -4.97
C VAL A 114 9.16 -1.87 -4.36
N GLY A 115 8.93 -2.06 -3.07
CA GLY A 115 8.01 -1.25 -2.27
C GLY A 115 8.81 -0.34 -1.35
N ALA A 116 8.37 0.90 -1.19
CA ALA A 116 9.00 1.87 -0.30
C ALA A 116 7.98 2.44 0.69
N ILE A 117 8.38 2.52 1.95
CA ILE A 117 7.69 3.30 2.99
C ILE A 117 8.54 4.55 3.21
N ILE A 118 7.94 5.73 3.03
CA ILE A 118 8.63 7.02 3.14
C ILE A 118 7.90 7.83 4.21
N HIS A 119 8.63 8.35 5.18
CA HIS A 119 8.09 9.18 6.25
C HIS A 119 8.90 10.47 6.37
N ASP A 120 8.22 11.61 6.34
CA ASP A 120 8.79 12.92 6.70
C ASP A 120 8.26 13.31 8.09
N PRO A 121 9.09 13.24 9.15
CA PRO A 121 8.67 13.52 10.51
C PRO A 121 8.46 15.02 10.78
N VAL A 122 8.96 15.93 9.93
CA VAL A 122 8.76 17.38 10.09
C VAL A 122 7.38 17.78 9.58
N LYS A 123 6.96 17.18 8.45
CA LYS A 123 5.64 17.41 7.86
C LYS A 123 4.56 16.45 8.31
N ASP A 124 4.96 15.44 9.09
CA ASP A 124 4.10 14.38 9.61
C ASP A 124 3.29 13.68 8.51
N VAL A 125 3.98 13.28 7.44
CA VAL A 125 3.38 12.60 6.28
C VAL A 125 4.07 11.26 6.04
N ILE A 126 3.27 10.22 5.86
CA ILE A 126 3.74 8.89 5.45
C ILE A 126 3.21 8.56 4.06
N MET A 127 4.03 7.85 3.29
CA MET A 127 3.71 7.33 1.97
C MET A 127 4.11 5.87 1.87
N VAL A 128 3.29 5.08 1.18
CA VAL A 128 3.66 3.77 0.66
C VAL A 128 3.64 3.84 -0.85
N SER A 129 4.74 3.44 -1.49
CA SER A 129 4.94 3.54 -2.93
C SER A 129 5.40 2.23 -3.55
N HIS A 130 4.81 1.92 -4.69
CA HIS A 130 5.21 0.87 -5.60
C HIS A 130 6.19 1.41 -6.64
N LEU A 131 7.44 0.99 -6.51
CA LEU A 131 8.55 1.34 -7.40
C LEU A 131 8.87 0.17 -8.34
N GLY A 132 7.87 -0.23 -9.13
CA GLY A 132 8.07 -1.21 -10.20
C GLY A 132 9.00 -0.69 -11.30
N ARG A 133 9.36 -1.55 -12.26
CA ARG A 133 10.25 -1.21 -13.39
C ARG A 133 9.80 0.05 -14.13
N HIS A 134 8.52 0.14 -14.48
CA HIS A 134 7.97 1.28 -15.22
C HIS A 134 8.06 2.58 -14.41
N SER A 135 7.70 2.54 -13.12
CA SER A 135 7.82 3.68 -12.22
C SER A 135 9.28 4.14 -12.08
N THR A 136 10.21 3.20 -11.93
CA THR A 136 11.65 3.48 -11.77
C THR A 136 12.22 4.18 -13.01
N VAL A 137 11.89 3.72 -14.22
CA VAL A 137 12.33 4.37 -15.48
C VAL A 137 11.80 5.80 -15.60
N GLN A 138 10.64 6.08 -15.02
CA GLN A 138 10.02 7.41 -15.02
C GLN A 138 10.47 8.29 -13.85
N GLY A 139 11.41 7.83 -13.02
CA GLY A 139 11.91 8.60 -11.88
C GLY A 139 10.96 8.61 -10.68
N GLY A 140 10.12 7.60 -10.50
CA GLY A 140 9.09 7.55 -9.46
C GLY A 140 9.58 7.86 -8.04
N ALA A 141 10.78 7.39 -7.67
CA ALA A 141 11.37 7.72 -6.37
C ALA A 141 11.57 9.23 -6.17
N LYS A 142 12.04 9.95 -7.20
CA LYS A 142 12.20 11.42 -7.15
C LYS A 142 10.83 12.10 -7.06
N THR A 143 9.90 11.67 -7.91
CA THR A 143 8.54 12.21 -7.99
C THR A 143 7.76 12.04 -6.68
N ASN A 144 7.96 10.93 -5.96
CA ASN A 144 7.42 10.73 -4.61
C ASN A 144 7.91 11.79 -3.62
N ILE A 145 9.21 12.09 -3.61
CA ILE A 145 9.79 13.09 -2.70
C ILE A 145 9.27 14.49 -3.06
N GLU A 146 9.18 14.83 -4.34
CA GLU A 146 8.59 16.10 -4.80
C GLU A 146 7.12 16.21 -4.38
N PHE A 147 6.35 15.13 -4.44
CA PHE A 147 4.96 15.12 -3.98
C PHE A 147 4.85 15.40 -2.47
N LEU A 148 5.68 14.77 -1.64
CA LEU A 148 5.71 15.02 -0.20
C LEU A 148 6.21 16.44 0.16
N GLN A 149 6.85 17.13 -0.78
CA GLN A 149 7.28 18.51 -0.59
C GLN A 149 6.13 19.52 -0.69
N THR A 150 5.00 19.15 -1.29
CA THR A 150 3.81 20.00 -1.43
C THR A 150 2.97 20.09 -0.16
#